data_AF-A0A953KDJ7-F1
#
_entry.id   AF-A0A953KDJ7-F1
#
_cell.length_a   1.000
_cell.length_b   1.000
_cell.length_c   1.000
_cell.angle_alpha   90.00
_cell.angle_beta   90.00
_cell.angle_gamma   90.00
#
_symmetry.space_group_name_H-M   'P 1'
#
loop_
_entity.id
_entity.type
_entity.pdbx_description
1 polymer ?
#
loop_
_entity_poly.entity_id
_entity_poly.type
_entity_poly.pdbx_seq_one_letter_code
_entity_poly.pdbx_strand_id
1 'polypeptide(L)'
;MNNADLRLILSLALAGTLGGILSGIQSKRGFVLPSITLVNQKRSYHLGFIGDALSGLVGTLAIFLLMPVNPTPEGVINFIRFIALSLLSGYCFNALVEWVFVRTTKGIEERAKTIEERIRFQIEQSKRDGEILILINELLRGIDGPDMSQDDFNKIVTSASSKTRAQIYIQANDHRILHTPKRPEVMERVLPIFTALAVVEPMESAHRCYAQLGMVLKDKSDPDFLAAREAFDFAISLRNQSGHQGAPYYEYQRAVCNIVLDSENEDTDKDRINNIILTDLRFATRYPRTAQAISQDEIVNDWLYKNGYSSTILEQE
;
A
#
# COMPACT_ATOMS: atom_id res chain seq x y z
N MET A 1 64.19 12.60 -5.08
CA MET A 1 63.65 13.87 -5.62
C MET A 1 64.81 14.78 -5.91
N ASN A 2 65.01 15.15 -7.17
CA ASN A 2 66.04 16.12 -7.52
C ASN A 2 65.57 17.52 -7.10
N ASN A 3 66.51 18.46 -6.92
CA ASN A 3 66.19 19.85 -6.56
C ASN A 3 65.18 20.51 -7.53
N ALA A 4 65.15 20.06 -8.80
CA ALA A 4 64.19 20.50 -9.80
C ALA A 4 62.75 20.06 -9.48
N ASP A 5 62.56 18.79 -9.09
CA ASP A 5 61.25 18.23 -8.74
C ASP A 5 60.66 18.91 -7.51
N LEU A 6 61.50 19.18 -6.51
CA LEU A 6 61.09 19.87 -5.28
C LEU A 6 60.62 21.29 -5.56
N ARG A 7 61.35 22.03 -6.43
CA ARG A 7 60.98 23.40 -6.84
C ARG A 7 59.67 23.41 -7.61
N LEU A 8 59.45 22.42 -8.48
CA LEU A 8 58.20 22.29 -9.22
C LEU A 8 57.03 22.05 -8.25
N ILE A 9 57.12 21.05 -7.36
CA ILE A 9 56.07 20.74 -6.39
C ILE A 9 55.74 21.94 -5.49
N LEU A 10 56.76 22.66 -5.01
CA LEU A 10 56.57 23.89 -4.22
C LEU A 10 55.84 24.98 -5.02
N SER A 11 56.21 25.16 -6.29
CA SER A 11 55.58 26.17 -7.16
C SER A 11 54.11 25.85 -7.44
N LEU A 12 53.79 24.57 -7.64
CA LEU A 12 52.41 24.11 -7.85
C LEU A 12 51.59 24.22 -6.57
N ALA A 13 52.15 23.85 -5.43
CA ALA A 13 51.49 24.01 -4.13
C ALA A 13 51.21 25.49 -3.82
N LEU A 14 52.16 26.39 -4.09
CA LEU A 14 51.98 27.84 -3.94
C LEU A 14 50.93 28.39 -4.90
N ALA A 15 50.96 27.99 -6.17
CA ALA A 15 49.95 28.40 -7.15
C ALA A 15 48.54 27.93 -6.75
N GLY A 16 48.43 26.70 -6.25
CA GLY A 16 47.20 26.12 -5.73
C GLY A 16 46.64 26.85 -4.52
N THR A 17 47.48 27.09 -3.50
CA THR A 17 47.07 27.83 -2.29
C THR A 17 46.65 29.26 -2.63
N LEU A 18 47.37 29.94 -3.53
CA LEU A 18 46.99 31.26 -4.03
C LEU A 18 45.64 31.22 -4.75
N GLY A 19 45.42 30.21 -5.62
CA GLY A 19 44.12 29.99 -6.26
C GLY A 19 42.98 29.85 -5.25
N GLY A 20 43.19 29.03 -4.21
CA GLY A 20 42.21 28.83 -3.14
C GLY A 20 41.91 30.10 -2.34
N ILE A 21 42.93 30.89 -2.00
CA ILE A 21 42.79 32.19 -1.32
C ILE A 21 42.01 33.18 -2.19
N LEU A 22 42.35 33.27 -3.49
CA LEU A 22 41.65 34.15 -4.44
C LEU A 22 40.17 33.80 -4.55
N SER A 23 39.87 32.50 -4.60
CA SER A 23 38.50 31.98 -4.58
C SER A 23 37.77 32.36 -3.29
N GLY A 24 38.42 32.21 -2.14
CA GLY A 24 37.89 32.61 -0.84
C GLY A 24 37.55 34.11 -0.76
N ILE A 25 38.44 34.98 -1.26
CA ILE A 25 38.23 36.43 -1.29
C ILE A 25 37.00 36.80 -2.13
N GLN A 26 36.87 36.18 -3.30
CA GLN A 26 35.76 36.46 -4.21
C GLN A 26 34.42 35.97 -3.65
N SER A 27 34.36 34.74 -3.14
CA SER A 27 33.12 34.14 -2.64
C SER A 27 32.63 34.80 -1.36
N LYS A 28 33.54 35.24 -0.47
CA LYS A 28 33.19 35.81 0.85
C LYS A 28 33.17 37.35 0.88
N ARG A 29 33.30 38.02 -0.27
CA ARG A 29 33.39 39.49 -0.39
C ARG A 29 34.48 40.13 0.50
N GLY A 30 35.58 39.43 0.73
CA GLY A 30 36.67 39.94 1.57
C GLY A 30 37.60 38.86 2.13
N PHE A 31 38.73 39.31 2.69
CA PHE A 31 39.70 38.44 3.34
C PHE A 31 39.26 38.13 4.78
N VAL A 32 38.99 36.86 5.08
CA VAL A 32 38.50 36.43 6.40
C VAL A 32 39.66 35.86 7.22
N LEU A 33 39.94 36.47 8.37
CA LEU A 33 40.93 35.97 9.31
C LEU A 33 40.42 34.74 10.09
N PRO A 34 41.31 33.83 10.52
CA PRO A 34 40.94 32.74 11.40
C PRO A 34 40.32 33.30 12.68
N SER A 35 39.15 32.80 13.05
CA SER A 35 38.43 33.28 14.23
C SER A 35 37.73 32.14 14.95
N ILE A 36 37.54 32.32 16.25
CA ILE A 36 36.78 31.40 17.10
C ILE A 36 35.49 32.13 17.46
N THR A 37 34.36 31.58 17.06
CA THR A 37 33.03 32.10 17.35
C THR A 37 32.30 31.14 18.29
N LEU A 38 31.41 31.68 19.12
CA LEU A 38 30.51 30.89 19.96
C LEU A 38 29.12 30.94 19.32
N VAL A 39 28.69 29.82 18.75
CA VAL A 39 27.36 29.65 18.16
C VAL A 39 26.61 28.62 19.00
N ASN A 40 25.47 29.01 19.60
CA ASN A 40 24.64 28.14 20.45
C ASN A 40 25.44 27.41 21.56
N GLN A 41 26.27 28.15 22.31
CA GLN A 41 27.14 27.63 23.37
C GLN A 41 28.17 26.56 22.95
N LYS A 42 28.30 26.27 21.65
CA LYS A 42 29.39 25.45 21.09
C LYS A 42 30.43 26.35 20.44
N ARG A 43 31.71 26.07 20.67
CA ARG A 43 32.82 26.75 20.00
C ARG A 43 32.89 26.27 18.56
N SER A 44 32.73 27.18 17.60
CA SER A 44 32.97 26.96 16.18
C SER A 44 34.29 27.61 15.76
N TYR A 45 35.13 26.84 15.07
CA TYR A 45 36.41 27.30 14.54
C TYR A 45 36.24 27.66 13.06
N HIS A 46 36.47 28.94 12.73
CA HIS A 46 36.56 29.38 11.34
C HIS A 46 38.03 29.53 10.97
N LEU A 47 38.51 28.66 10.09
CA LEU A 47 39.91 28.69 9.64
C LEU A 47 40.23 29.91 8.74
N GLY A 48 39.22 30.61 8.23
CA GLY A 48 39.40 31.78 7.36
C GLY A 48 40.25 31.45 6.12
N PHE A 49 41.18 32.35 5.78
CA PHE A 49 42.09 32.19 4.64
C PHE A 49 42.96 30.92 4.73
N ILE A 50 43.21 30.37 5.93
CA ILE A 50 43.99 29.13 6.09
C ILE A 50 43.22 27.95 5.49
N GLY A 51 41.89 27.90 5.71
CA GLY A 51 41.03 26.90 5.09
C GLY A 51 40.97 27.06 3.57
N ASP A 52 40.94 28.31 3.09
CA ASP A 52 40.93 28.63 1.66
C ASP A 52 42.28 28.26 1.00
N ALA A 53 43.41 28.42 1.69
CA ALA A 53 44.72 27.98 1.22
C ALA A 53 44.84 26.45 1.16
N LEU A 54 44.39 25.75 2.20
CA LEU A 54 44.43 24.29 2.26
C LEU A 54 43.53 23.66 1.19
N SER A 55 42.33 24.19 0.97
CA SER A 55 41.44 23.73 -0.09
C SER A 55 42.05 23.94 -1.48
N GLY A 56 42.73 25.08 -1.71
CA GLY A 56 43.47 25.32 -2.96
C GLY A 56 44.59 24.31 -3.21
N LEU A 57 45.31 23.92 -2.16
CA LEU A 57 46.35 22.89 -2.21
C LEU A 57 45.75 21.52 -2.54
N VAL A 58 44.62 21.15 -1.90
CA VAL A 58 43.90 19.89 -2.17
C VAL A 58 43.37 19.87 -3.61
N GLY A 59 42.81 20.98 -4.10
CA GLY A 59 42.34 21.09 -5.49
C GLY A 59 43.46 20.86 -6.51
N THR A 60 44.65 21.36 -6.20
CA THR A 60 45.85 21.13 -7.03
C THR A 60 46.30 19.68 -7.01
N LEU A 61 46.34 19.04 -5.84
CA LEU A 61 46.65 17.60 -5.77
C LEU A 61 45.64 16.77 -6.55
N ALA A 62 44.35 17.09 -6.43
CA ALA A 62 43.27 16.39 -7.12
C ALA A 62 43.41 16.46 -8.65
N ILE A 63 43.74 17.62 -9.23
CA ILE A 63 43.86 17.75 -10.69
C ILE A 63 45.05 16.96 -11.26
N PHE A 64 46.16 16.89 -10.52
CA PHE A 64 47.33 16.09 -10.92
C PHE A 64 47.13 14.59 -10.78
N LEU A 65 46.21 14.16 -9.90
CA LEU A 65 45.79 12.76 -9.84
C LEU A 65 44.82 12.41 -10.97
N LEU A 66 43.99 13.35 -11.41
CA LEU A 66 42.94 13.12 -12.42
C LEU A 66 43.41 13.34 -13.87
N MET A 67 44.38 14.23 -14.09
CA MET A 67 44.94 14.48 -15.42
C MET A 67 46.28 13.76 -15.58
N PRO A 68 46.44 12.91 -16.61
CA PRO A 68 47.73 12.32 -16.93
C PRO A 68 48.63 13.38 -17.56
N VAL A 69 49.30 14.17 -16.72
CA VAL A 69 50.25 15.18 -17.18
C VAL A 69 51.67 14.68 -16.94
N ASN A 70 52.50 14.69 -17.98
CA ASN A 70 53.92 14.33 -17.85
C ASN A 70 54.60 15.30 -16.86
N PRO A 71 55.16 14.83 -15.74
CA PRO A 71 55.60 15.69 -14.63
C PRO A 71 56.85 16.53 -14.95
N THR A 72 57.43 16.38 -16.14
CA THR A 72 58.62 17.11 -16.58
C THR A 72 58.24 18.22 -17.57
N PRO A 73 58.06 19.47 -17.11
CA PRO A 73 57.87 20.60 -17.99
C PRO A 73 59.16 20.89 -18.76
N GLU A 74 59.29 20.35 -19.96
CA GLU A 74 60.34 20.78 -20.87
C GLU A 74 59.96 22.16 -21.44
N GLY A 75 60.70 23.19 -21.04
CA GLY A 75 60.52 24.56 -21.52
C GLY A 75 59.60 25.45 -20.66
N VAL A 76 59.86 26.76 -20.76
CA VAL A 76 59.18 27.81 -19.98
C VAL A 76 57.66 27.83 -20.22
N ILE A 77 57.22 27.56 -21.44
CA ILE A 77 55.80 27.54 -21.81
C ILE A 77 55.05 26.45 -21.04
N ASN A 78 55.64 25.26 -20.92
CA ASN A 78 55.02 24.16 -20.19
C ASN A 78 54.97 24.49 -18.70
N PHE A 79 56.03 25.05 -18.12
CA PHE A 79 56.04 25.51 -16.73
C PHE A 79 54.92 26.51 -16.41
N ILE A 80 54.71 27.51 -17.28
CA ILE A 80 53.62 28.49 -17.14
C ILE A 80 52.25 27.80 -17.18
N ARG A 81 52.06 26.83 -18.08
CA ARG A 81 50.81 26.04 -18.17
C ARG A 81 50.53 25.28 -16.88
N PHE A 82 51.54 24.66 -16.28
CA PHE A 82 51.38 23.94 -15.01
C PHE A 82 50.97 24.87 -13.86
N ILE A 83 51.61 26.04 -13.75
CA ILE A 83 51.24 27.03 -12.73
C ILE A 83 49.82 27.53 -12.93
N ALA A 84 49.44 27.86 -14.18
CA ALA A 84 48.09 28.30 -14.50
C ALA A 84 47.05 27.22 -14.18
N LEU A 85 47.35 25.95 -14.46
CA LEU A 85 46.49 24.81 -14.16
C LEU A 85 46.33 24.62 -12.64
N SER A 86 47.42 24.68 -11.86
CA SER A 86 47.37 24.64 -10.39
C SER A 86 46.53 25.77 -9.82
N LEU A 87 46.75 27.00 -10.28
CA LEU A 87 46.03 28.17 -9.81
C LEU A 87 44.53 28.07 -10.12
N LEU A 88 44.17 27.68 -11.35
CA LEU A 88 42.78 27.43 -11.75
C LEU A 88 42.14 26.30 -10.93
N SER A 89 42.86 25.21 -10.69
CA SER A 89 42.35 24.07 -9.92
C SER A 89 42.06 24.46 -8.47
N GLY A 90 42.99 25.18 -7.81
CA GLY A 90 42.78 25.66 -6.45
C GLY A 90 41.66 26.69 -6.37
N TYR A 91 41.51 27.51 -7.40
CA TYR A 91 40.44 28.50 -7.48
C TYR A 91 39.05 27.86 -7.67
N CYS A 92 38.92 26.90 -8.58
CA CYS A 92 37.65 26.25 -8.90
C CYS A 92 37.21 25.20 -7.86
N PHE A 93 38.13 24.64 -7.08
CA PHE A 93 37.83 23.55 -6.15
C PHE A 93 36.79 23.91 -5.09
N ASN A 94 36.85 25.12 -4.52
CA ASN A 94 35.87 25.56 -3.53
C ASN A 94 34.45 25.66 -4.10
N ALA A 95 34.32 26.22 -5.30
CA ALA A 95 33.02 26.28 -5.99
C ALA A 95 32.50 24.88 -6.34
N LEU A 96 33.38 23.95 -6.74
CA LEU A 96 33.02 22.56 -6.99
C LEU A 96 32.53 21.87 -5.73
N VAL A 97 33.26 21.99 -4.61
CA VAL A 97 32.89 21.39 -3.32
C VAL A 97 31.54 21.94 -2.86
N GLU A 98 31.34 23.25 -2.92
CA GLU A 98 30.07 23.88 -2.57
C GLU A 98 28.94 23.37 -3.48
N TRP A 99 29.14 23.30 -4.78
CA TRP A 99 28.15 22.77 -5.72
C TRP A 99 27.79 21.31 -5.43
N VAL A 100 28.78 20.45 -5.20
CA VAL A 100 28.55 19.04 -4.83
C VAL A 100 27.80 18.95 -3.50
N PHE A 101 28.21 19.73 -2.50
CA PHE A 101 27.62 19.68 -1.16
C PHE A 101 26.19 20.21 -1.15
N VAL A 102 25.91 21.30 -1.86
CA VAL A 102 24.55 21.84 -2.03
C VAL A 102 23.67 20.84 -2.77
N ARG A 103 24.17 20.16 -3.80
CA ARG A 103 23.40 19.18 -4.56
C ARG A 103 23.10 17.92 -3.76
N THR A 104 24.06 17.42 -3.00
CA THR A 104 23.86 16.23 -2.15
C THR A 104 22.97 16.53 -0.96
N THR A 105 23.17 17.66 -0.28
CA THR A 105 22.33 18.04 0.87
C THR A 105 20.88 18.31 0.46
N LYS A 106 20.64 19.04 -0.64
CA LYS A 106 19.28 19.23 -1.18
C LYS A 106 18.60 17.91 -1.54
N GLY A 107 19.31 17.00 -2.21
CA GLY A 107 18.76 15.69 -2.56
C GLY A 107 18.46 14.82 -1.34
N ILE A 108 19.23 14.94 -0.26
CA ILE A 108 18.96 14.26 1.01
C ILE A 108 17.76 14.89 1.71
N GLU A 109 17.66 16.22 1.74
CA GLU A 109 16.55 16.93 2.39
C GLU A 109 15.22 16.65 1.69
N GLU A 110 15.17 16.67 0.36
CA GLU A 110 13.96 16.33 -0.41
C GLU A 110 13.49 14.89 -0.17
N ARG A 111 14.44 13.94 -0.14
CA ARG A 111 14.14 12.54 0.19
C ARG A 111 13.66 12.39 1.63
N ALA A 112 14.28 13.10 2.58
CA ALA A 112 13.87 13.09 3.98
C ALA A 112 12.45 13.64 4.14
N LYS A 113 12.10 14.75 3.49
CA LYS A 113 10.74 15.31 3.48
C LYS A 113 9.73 14.33 2.89
N THR A 114 10.04 13.72 1.75
CA THR A 114 9.16 12.72 1.11
C THR A 114 8.91 11.51 2.02
N ILE A 115 9.94 11.05 2.73
CA ILE A 115 9.83 9.94 3.69
C ILE A 115 8.97 10.37 4.89
N GLU A 116 9.20 11.57 5.42
CA GLU A 116 8.42 12.09 6.55
C GLU A 116 6.93 12.22 6.19
N GLU A 117 6.61 12.73 5.01
CA GLU A 117 5.23 12.82 4.51
C GLU A 117 4.59 11.43 4.37
N ARG A 118 5.31 10.45 3.81
CA ARG A 118 4.82 9.06 3.72
C ARG A 118 4.58 8.43 5.09
N ILE A 119 5.49 8.65 6.05
CA ILE A 119 5.34 8.16 7.42
C ILE A 119 4.13 8.80 8.08
N ARG A 120 3.97 10.12 7.95
CA ARG A 120 2.82 10.85 8.49
C ARG A 120 1.51 10.33 7.92
N PHE A 121 1.44 10.16 6.60
CA PHE A 121 0.27 9.58 5.92
C PHE A 121 -0.03 8.16 6.42
N GLN A 122 0.98 7.31 6.59
CA GLN A 122 0.80 5.96 7.12
C GLN A 122 0.32 5.95 8.58
N ILE A 123 0.85 6.85 9.42
CA ILE A 123 0.42 6.99 10.82
C ILE A 123 -1.04 7.42 10.89
N GLU A 124 -1.43 8.43 10.09
CA GLU A 124 -2.81 8.91 10.02
C GLU A 124 -3.77 7.84 9.50
N GLN A 125 -3.37 7.10 8.46
CA GLN A 125 -4.17 5.97 7.95
C GLN A 125 -4.28 4.85 8.98
N SER A 126 -3.20 4.51 9.69
CA SER A 126 -3.19 3.49 10.74
C SER A 126 -4.11 3.88 11.91
N LYS A 127 -4.11 5.15 12.29
CA LYS A 127 -5.02 5.68 13.33
C LYS A 127 -6.48 5.55 12.89
N ARG A 128 -6.81 6.01 11.67
CA ARG A 128 -8.15 5.89 11.10
C ARG A 128 -8.60 4.43 11.02
N ASP A 129 -7.76 3.55 10.50
CA ASP A 129 -8.03 2.11 10.43
C ASP A 129 -8.30 1.50 11.81
N GLY A 130 -7.56 1.93 12.84
CA GLY A 130 -7.78 1.51 14.22
C GLY A 130 -9.15 1.95 14.77
N GLU A 131 -9.54 3.20 14.52
CA GLU A 131 -10.85 3.74 14.91
C GLU A 131 -12.00 2.97 14.22
N ILE A 132 -11.84 2.64 12.93
CA ILE A 132 -12.81 1.85 12.17
C ILE A 132 -12.94 0.44 12.76
N LEU A 133 -11.83 -0.22 13.08
CA LEU A 133 -11.89 -1.56 13.68
C LEU A 133 -12.56 -1.55 15.05
N ILE A 134 -12.38 -0.50 15.85
CA ILE A 134 -13.10 -0.36 17.13
C ILE A 134 -14.60 -0.28 16.87
N LEU A 135 -15.02 0.60 15.95
CA LEU A 135 -16.43 0.78 15.56
C LEU A 135 -17.08 -0.54 15.11
N ILE A 136 -16.38 -1.30 14.26
CA ILE A 136 -16.84 -2.61 13.77
C ILE A 136 -16.99 -3.60 14.92
N ASN A 137 -16.05 -3.64 15.85
CA ASN A 137 -16.13 -4.54 17.00
C ASN A 137 -17.27 -4.15 17.97
N GLU A 138 -17.52 -2.86 18.17
CA GLU A 138 -18.66 -2.38 18.96
C GLU A 138 -20.00 -2.81 18.33
N LEU A 139 -20.14 -2.60 17.02
CA LEU A 139 -21.31 -3.03 16.25
C LEU A 139 -21.54 -4.54 16.34
N LEU A 140 -20.50 -5.35 16.12
CA LEU A 140 -20.60 -6.82 16.22
C LEU A 140 -21.00 -7.27 17.63
N ARG A 141 -20.48 -6.60 18.67
CA ARG A 141 -20.86 -6.88 20.08
C ARG A 141 -22.27 -6.43 20.42
N GLY A 142 -22.89 -5.58 19.61
CA GLY A 142 -24.20 -5.00 19.90
C GLY A 142 -24.16 -3.98 21.03
N ILE A 143 -23.00 -3.35 21.25
CA ILE A 143 -22.87 -2.18 22.12
C ILE A 143 -23.34 -1.00 21.27
N ASP A 144 -24.36 -0.26 21.75
CA ASP A 144 -24.99 0.91 21.13
C ASP A 144 -24.39 1.25 19.77
N GLY A 145 -24.90 0.57 18.74
CA GLY A 145 -24.44 0.80 17.38
C GLY A 145 -24.55 2.28 17.08
N PRO A 146 -23.60 2.88 16.34
CA PRO A 146 -23.69 4.29 16.01
C PRO A 146 -25.07 4.57 15.41
N ASP A 147 -25.78 5.57 15.92
CA ASP A 147 -26.97 6.10 15.26
C ASP A 147 -26.50 6.80 13.98
N MET A 148 -26.20 5.98 12.97
CA MET A 148 -25.50 6.35 11.76
C MET A 148 -26.24 5.73 10.59
N SER A 149 -26.46 6.56 9.58
CA SER A 149 -27.04 6.11 8.33
C SER A 149 -26.13 5.06 7.66
N GLN A 150 -26.72 4.14 6.88
CA GLN A 150 -25.94 3.20 6.08
C GLN A 150 -24.96 3.92 5.13
N ASP A 151 -25.33 5.09 4.61
CA ASP A 151 -24.48 5.88 3.72
C ASP A 151 -23.23 6.40 4.42
N ASP A 152 -23.37 6.86 5.67
CA ASP A 152 -22.21 7.31 6.45
C ASP A 152 -21.33 6.13 6.85
N PHE A 153 -21.93 4.99 7.17
CA PHE A 153 -21.19 3.76 7.44
C PHE A 153 -20.42 3.28 6.19
N ASN A 154 -21.02 3.36 5.01
CA ASN A 154 -20.37 3.06 3.74
C ASN A 154 -19.14 3.96 3.51
N LYS A 155 -19.23 5.27 3.79
CA LYS A 155 -18.09 6.20 3.68
C LYS A 155 -16.96 5.82 4.64
N ILE A 156 -17.28 5.39 5.85
CA ILE A 156 -16.29 4.94 6.84
C ILE A 156 -15.55 3.71 6.33
N VAL A 157 -16.28 2.67 5.91
CA VAL A 157 -15.67 1.44 5.35
C VAL A 157 -14.87 1.73 4.08
N THR A 158 -15.33 2.66 3.23
CA THR A 158 -14.60 3.11 2.03
C THR A 158 -13.25 3.73 2.39
N SER A 159 -13.19 4.50 3.46
CA SER A 159 -11.97 5.18 3.91
C SER A 159 -10.91 4.26 4.55
N ALA A 160 -11.30 3.03 4.91
CA ALA A 160 -10.41 2.03 5.47
C ALA A 160 -9.38 1.57 4.42
N SER A 161 -8.16 1.24 4.86
CA SER A 161 -7.19 0.62 3.95
C SER A 161 -7.65 -0.77 3.50
N SER A 162 -7.12 -1.25 2.37
CA SER A 162 -7.46 -2.59 1.85
C SER A 162 -7.16 -3.70 2.87
N LYS A 163 -6.08 -3.58 3.65
CA LYS A 163 -5.75 -4.53 4.72
C LYS A 163 -6.84 -4.54 5.80
N THR A 164 -7.33 -3.36 6.17
CA THR A 164 -8.35 -3.20 7.19
C THR A 164 -9.70 -3.72 6.70
N ARG A 165 -10.10 -3.46 5.45
CA ARG A 165 -11.32 -4.06 4.88
C ARG A 165 -11.29 -5.59 4.85
N ALA A 166 -10.15 -6.19 4.50
CA ALA A 166 -9.98 -7.64 4.58
C ALA A 166 -10.14 -8.17 6.01
N GLN A 167 -9.62 -7.44 7.01
CA GLN A 167 -9.81 -7.79 8.42
C GLN A 167 -11.27 -7.65 8.86
N ILE A 168 -11.97 -6.59 8.44
CA ILE A 168 -13.41 -6.39 8.71
C ILE A 168 -14.21 -7.56 8.13
N TYR A 169 -13.94 -7.96 6.88
CA TYR A 169 -14.58 -9.11 6.24
C TYR A 169 -14.39 -10.39 7.08
N ILE A 170 -13.16 -10.69 7.51
CA ILE A 170 -12.86 -11.89 8.30
C ILE A 170 -13.62 -11.85 9.63
N GLN A 171 -13.55 -10.74 10.36
CA GLN A 171 -14.24 -10.58 11.65
C GLN A 171 -15.75 -10.75 11.51
N ALA A 172 -16.36 -10.12 10.50
CA ALA A 172 -17.79 -10.22 10.23
C ALA A 172 -18.20 -11.66 9.86
N ASN A 173 -17.43 -12.32 9.00
CA ASN A 173 -17.71 -13.69 8.58
C ASN A 173 -17.54 -14.69 9.73
N ASP A 174 -16.49 -14.56 10.54
CA ASP A 174 -16.27 -15.42 11.71
C ASP A 174 -17.40 -15.22 12.72
N HIS A 175 -17.80 -13.97 12.96
CA HIS A 175 -18.92 -13.65 13.84
C HIS A 175 -20.23 -14.26 13.34
N ARG A 176 -20.46 -14.29 12.01
CA ARG A 176 -21.60 -14.96 11.39
C ARG A 176 -21.56 -16.47 11.64
N ILE A 177 -20.47 -17.12 11.25
CA ILE A 177 -20.31 -18.59 11.32
C ILE A 177 -20.47 -19.10 12.76
N LEU A 178 -19.94 -18.37 13.76
CA LEU A 178 -20.02 -18.77 15.16
C LEU A 178 -21.45 -18.73 15.73
N HIS A 179 -22.34 -17.93 15.15
CA HIS A 179 -23.65 -17.63 15.71
C HIS A 179 -24.83 -18.17 14.88
N THR A 180 -24.64 -18.41 13.57
CA THR A 180 -25.63 -19.09 12.72
C THR A 180 -25.72 -20.58 13.05
N PRO A 181 -26.92 -21.19 13.07
CA PRO A 181 -28.25 -20.59 12.91
C PRO A 181 -28.90 -20.15 14.25
N LYS A 182 -28.16 -20.21 15.36
CA LYS A 182 -28.74 -20.10 16.73
C LYS A 182 -29.15 -18.69 17.13
N ARG A 183 -28.57 -17.65 16.51
CA ARG A 183 -28.75 -16.25 16.91
C ARG A 183 -29.01 -15.35 15.70
N PRO A 184 -30.23 -15.33 15.15
CA PRO A 184 -30.56 -14.53 13.98
C PRO A 184 -30.41 -13.01 14.20
N GLU A 185 -30.51 -12.53 15.45
CA GLU A 185 -30.27 -11.12 15.81
C GLU A 185 -28.80 -10.69 15.62
N VAL A 186 -27.88 -11.65 15.49
CA VAL A 186 -26.49 -11.36 15.13
C VAL A 186 -26.39 -10.97 13.65
N MET A 187 -27.23 -11.53 12.78
CA MET A 187 -27.20 -11.24 11.36
C MET A 187 -27.55 -9.78 11.07
N GLU A 188 -28.52 -9.23 11.79
CA GLU A 188 -28.89 -7.80 11.67
C GLU A 188 -27.71 -6.86 11.96
N ARG A 189 -26.80 -7.24 12.86
CA ARG A 189 -25.58 -6.46 13.16
C ARG A 189 -24.50 -6.60 12.10
N VAL A 190 -24.44 -7.76 11.45
CA VAL A 190 -23.45 -8.06 10.42
C VAL A 190 -23.89 -7.53 9.06
N LEU A 191 -25.19 -7.37 8.83
CA LEU A 191 -25.80 -6.87 7.59
C LEU A 191 -25.17 -5.54 7.10
N PRO A 192 -25.15 -4.45 7.89
CA PRO A 192 -24.55 -3.18 7.44
C PRO A 192 -23.08 -3.31 7.02
N ILE A 193 -22.33 -4.25 7.62
CA ILE A 193 -20.93 -4.52 7.29
C ILE A 193 -20.79 -5.12 5.89
N PHE A 194 -21.55 -6.18 5.58
CA PHE A 194 -21.47 -6.79 4.24
C PHE A 194 -22.12 -5.93 3.17
N THR A 195 -23.14 -5.14 3.49
CA THR A 195 -23.68 -4.12 2.59
C THR A 195 -22.60 -3.12 2.19
N ALA A 196 -21.83 -2.61 3.16
CA ALA A 196 -20.74 -1.68 2.87
C ALA A 196 -19.58 -2.31 2.08
N LEU A 197 -19.14 -3.52 2.49
CA LEU A 197 -18.05 -4.22 1.81
C LEU A 197 -18.40 -4.61 0.37
N ALA A 198 -19.65 -4.98 0.10
CA ALA A 198 -20.10 -5.35 -1.25
C ALA A 198 -19.99 -4.19 -2.25
N VAL A 199 -20.13 -2.94 -1.79
CA VAL A 199 -20.02 -1.73 -2.64
C VAL A 199 -18.57 -1.30 -2.85
N VAL A 200 -17.69 -1.51 -1.85
CA VAL A 200 -16.34 -0.94 -1.84
C VAL A 200 -15.29 -1.88 -2.42
N GLU A 201 -15.48 -3.19 -2.30
CA GLU A 201 -14.49 -4.16 -2.74
C GLU A 201 -14.30 -4.17 -4.26
N PRO A 202 -13.07 -4.36 -4.76
CA PRO A 202 -12.83 -4.54 -6.19
C PRO A 202 -13.69 -5.66 -6.78
N MET A 203 -14.07 -5.52 -8.05
CA MET A 203 -14.96 -6.48 -8.74
C MET A 203 -14.50 -7.95 -8.59
N GLU A 204 -13.19 -8.19 -8.60
CA GLU A 204 -12.57 -9.52 -8.46
C GLU A 204 -12.79 -10.15 -7.07
N SER A 205 -12.91 -9.38 -6.00
CA SER A 205 -13.14 -9.86 -4.62
C SER A 205 -14.58 -9.67 -4.14
N ALA A 206 -15.35 -8.79 -4.80
CA ALA A 206 -16.72 -8.42 -4.43
C ALA A 206 -17.67 -9.62 -4.40
N HIS A 207 -17.46 -10.64 -5.25
CA HIS A 207 -18.31 -11.84 -5.28
C HIS A 207 -18.45 -12.52 -3.90
N ARG A 208 -17.39 -12.49 -3.08
CA ARG A 208 -17.41 -13.08 -1.73
C ARG A 208 -18.26 -12.26 -0.78
N CYS A 209 -18.19 -10.93 -0.87
CA CYS A 209 -18.98 -10.02 -0.05
C CYS A 209 -20.48 -10.14 -0.36
N TYR A 210 -20.85 -10.21 -1.64
CA TYR A 210 -22.24 -10.45 -2.04
C TYR A 210 -22.77 -11.82 -1.60
N ALA A 211 -21.94 -12.86 -1.64
CA ALA A 211 -22.34 -14.16 -1.12
C ALA A 211 -22.57 -14.13 0.40
N GLN A 212 -21.71 -13.44 1.17
CA GLN A 212 -21.95 -13.26 2.60
C GLN A 212 -23.19 -12.41 2.88
N LEU A 213 -23.43 -11.36 2.08
CA LEU A 213 -24.63 -10.55 2.15
C LEU A 213 -25.89 -11.42 1.94
N GLY A 214 -25.89 -12.29 0.93
CA GLY A 214 -26.99 -13.23 0.70
C GLY A 214 -27.22 -14.18 1.89
N MET A 215 -26.16 -14.70 2.50
CA MET A 215 -26.28 -15.54 3.71
C MET A 215 -26.88 -14.75 4.88
N VAL A 216 -26.42 -13.51 5.11
CA VAL A 216 -26.92 -12.68 6.20
C VAL A 216 -28.39 -12.30 6.02
N LEU A 217 -28.79 -11.92 4.80
CA LEU A 217 -30.19 -11.60 4.47
C LEU A 217 -31.13 -12.78 4.71
N LYS A 218 -30.66 -13.99 4.39
CA LYS A 218 -31.40 -15.24 4.60
C LYS A 218 -31.46 -15.67 6.07
N ASP A 219 -30.38 -15.47 6.82
CA ASP A 219 -30.24 -16.01 8.19
C ASP A 219 -30.74 -15.04 9.28
N LYS A 220 -31.20 -13.83 8.91
CA LYS A 220 -31.69 -12.82 9.86
C LYS A 220 -33.06 -13.16 10.45
N SER A 221 -33.49 -12.42 11.47
CA SER A 221 -34.70 -12.74 12.25
C SER A 221 -35.97 -12.72 11.41
N ASP A 222 -36.01 -11.84 10.42
CA ASP A 222 -37.03 -11.76 9.38
C ASP A 222 -36.36 -12.02 8.02
N PRO A 223 -36.18 -13.29 7.60
CA PRO A 223 -35.45 -13.63 6.40
C PRO A 223 -35.98 -12.94 5.14
N ASP A 224 -35.08 -12.31 4.37
CA ASP A 224 -35.40 -11.76 3.05
C ASP A 224 -34.82 -12.68 1.97
N PHE A 225 -35.56 -13.76 1.67
CA PHE A 225 -35.12 -14.76 0.70
C PHE A 225 -35.03 -14.21 -0.73
N LEU A 226 -35.83 -13.19 -1.06
CA LEU A 226 -35.80 -12.55 -2.37
C LEU A 226 -34.50 -11.76 -2.55
N ALA A 227 -34.18 -10.86 -1.62
CA ALA A 227 -32.94 -10.10 -1.65
C ALA A 227 -31.71 -11.01 -1.51
N ALA A 228 -31.80 -12.08 -0.70
CA ALA A 228 -30.74 -13.07 -0.59
C ALA A 228 -30.46 -13.77 -1.94
N ARG A 229 -31.50 -14.22 -2.65
CA ARG A 229 -31.38 -14.81 -3.99
C ARG A 229 -30.69 -13.85 -4.96
N GLU A 230 -31.11 -12.58 -5.00
CA GLU A 230 -30.53 -11.56 -5.87
C GLU A 230 -29.05 -11.32 -5.55
N ALA A 231 -28.68 -11.30 -4.26
CA ALA A 231 -27.28 -11.19 -3.84
C ALA A 231 -26.45 -12.39 -4.30
N PHE A 232 -26.99 -13.62 -4.24
CA PHE A 232 -26.31 -14.81 -4.77
C PHE A 232 -26.21 -14.80 -6.29
N ASP A 233 -27.24 -14.36 -7.02
CA ASP A 233 -27.19 -14.19 -8.47
C ASP A 233 -26.06 -13.24 -8.86
N PHE A 234 -25.96 -12.11 -8.17
CA PHE A 234 -24.90 -11.14 -8.43
C PHE A 234 -23.52 -11.70 -8.07
N ALA A 235 -23.38 -12.38 -6.93
CA ALA A 235 -22.14 -13.06 -6.55
C ALA A 235 -21.66 -14.09 -7.59
N ILE A 236 -22.56 -14.95 -8.06
CA ILE A 236 -22.28 -15.96 -9.09
C ILE A 236 -21.87 -15.27 -10.40
N SER A 237 -22.56 -14.20 -10.78
CA SER A 237 -22.22 -13.44 -12.00
C SER A 237 -20.81 -12.85 -11.95
N LEU A 238 -20.43 -12.21 -10.83
CA LEU A 238 -19.11 -11.62 -10.62
C LEU A 238 -18.00 -12.68 -10.59
N ARG A 239 -18.26 -13.81 -9.92
CA ARG A 239 -17.33 -14.95 -9.89
C ARG A 239 -17.08 -15.47 -11.32
N ASN A 240 -18.14 -15.68 -12.09
CA ASN A 240 -18.03 -16.19 -13.45
C ASN A 240 -17.31 -15.20 -14.39
N GLN A 241 -17.61 -13.90 -14.29
CA GLN A 241 -16.94 -12.85 -15.07
C GLN A 241 -15.45 -12.73 -14.78
N SER A 242 -15.05 -12.91 -13.51
CA SER A 242 -13.65 -12.89 -13.09
C SER A 242 -12.89 -14.19 -13.37
N GLY A 243 -13.55 -15.21 -13.95
CA GLY A 243 -12.94 -16.49 -14.27
C GLY A 243 -12.57 -17.35 -13.04
N HIS A 244 -13.02 -16.96 -11.85
CA HIS A 244 -12.75 -17.71 -10.63
C HIS A 244 -13.55 -19.02 -10.62
N GLN A 245 -12.85 -20.13 -10.37
CA GLN A 245 -13.47 -21.45 -10.21
C GLN A 245 -13.72 -21.74 -8.72
N GLY A 246 -14.84 -22.40 -8.41
CA GLY A 246 -15.19 -22.84 -7.06
C GLY A 246 -16.30 -22.03 -6.38
N ALA A 247 -16.33 -22.07 -5.04
CA ALA A 247 -17.43 -21.56 -4.22
C ALA A 247 -18.84 -22.13 -4.55
N PRO A 248 -18.98 -23.46 -4.68
CA PRO A 248 -20.27 -24.15 -4.94
C PRO A 248 -21.36 -23.88 -3.91
N TYR A 249 -20.95 -23.35 -2.76
CA TYR A 249 -21.87 -23.00 -1.69
C TYR A 249 -22.79 -21.85 -2.10
N TYR A 250 -22.44 -21.03 -3.11
CA TYR A 250 -23.31 -19.95 -3.59
C TYR A 250 -24.55 -20.51 -4.27
N GLU A 251 -24.37 -21.46 -5.19
CA GLU A 251 -25.45 -22.16 -5.89
C GLU A 251 -26.34 -22.91 -4.90
N TYR A 252 -25.75 -23.63 -3.94
CA TYR A 252 -26.52 -24.29 -2.89
C TYR A 252 -27.40 -23.29 -2.10
N GLN A 253 -26.84 -22.19 -1.62
CA GLN A 253 -27.63 -21.22 -0.86
C GLN A 253 -28.68 -20.51 -1.73
N ARG A 254 -28.39 -20.26 -3.02
CA ARG A 254 -29.39 -19.77 -3.99
C ARG A 254 -30.52 -20.78 -4.19
N ALA A 255 -30.21 -22.07 -4.30
CA ALA A 255 -31.21 -23.13 -4.41
C ALA A 255 -32.14 -23.15 -3.19
N VAL A 256 -31.60 -23.02 -1.97
CA VAL A 256 -32.40 -22.91 -0.74
C VAL A 256 -33.35 -21.72 -0.81
N CYS A 257 -32.87 -20.54 -1.25
CA CYS A 257 -33.74 -19.38 -1.40
C CYS A 257 -34.87 -19.61 -2.41
N ASN A 258 -34.56 -20.23 -3.55
CA ASN A 258 -35.56 -20.56 -4.57
C ASN A 258 -36.59 -21.58 -4.08
N ILE A 259 -36.19 -22.59 -3.29
CA ILE A 259 -37.10 -23.58 -2.70
C ILE A 259 -38.12 -22.89 -1.77
N VAL A 260 -37.66 -21.98 -0.92
CA VAL A 260 -38.55 -21.26 0.01
C VAL A 260 -39.50 -20.36 -0.77
N LEU A 261 -39.00 -19.56 -1.71
CA LEU A 261 -39.83 -18.66 -2.53
C LEU A 261 -40.83 -19.40 -3.43
N ASP A 262 -40.49 -20.61 -3.90
CA ASP A 262 -41.40 -21.47 -4.68
C ASP A 262 -42.56 -21.99 -3.81
N SER A 263 -42.28 -22.34 -2.55
CA SER A 263 -43.32 -22.80 -1.62
C SER A 263 -44.36 -21.73 -1.29
N GLU A 264 -44.04 -20.45 -1.50
CA GLU A 264 -44.92 -19.30 -1.26
C GLU A 264 -45.74 -18.90 -2.50
N ASN A 265 -45.39 -19.39 -3.70
CA ASN A 265 -46.04 -19.01 -4.95
C ASN A 265 -46.72 -20.22 -5.61
N GLU A 266 -48.05 -20.26 -5.61
CA GLU A 266 -48.79 -21.43 -6.15
C GLU A 266 -48.84 -21.51 -7.68
N ASP A 267 -48.64 -20.42 -8.42
CA ASP A 267 -49.11 -20.37 -9.81
C ASP A 267 -48.26 -19.46 -10.71
N THR A 268 -47.18 -20.03 -11.28
CA THR A 268 -46.74 -19.94 -12.69
C THR A 268 -45.23 -20.22 -12.78
N ASP A 269 -44.88 -21.27 -13.56
CA ASP A 269 -43.49 -21.63 -13.94
C ASP A 269 -42.68 -22.54 -12.99
N LYS A 270 -43.37 -23.48 -12.32
CA LYS A 270 -42.74 -24.51 -11.46
C LYS A 270 -41.63 -25.29 -12.17
N ASP A 271 -41.85 -25.69 -13.43
CA ASP A 271 -40.85 -26.47 -14.16
C ASP A 271 -39.54 -25.70 -14.37
N ARG A 272 -39.59 -24.40 -14.67
CA ARG A 272 -38.38 -23.58 -14.80
C ARG A 272 -37.67 -23.43 -13.46
N ILE A 273 -38.41 -23.14 -12.39
CA ILE A 273 -37.83 -22.98 -11.04
C ILE A 273 -37.20 -24.28 -10.55
N ASN A 274 -37.89 -25.42 -10.73
CA ASN A 274 -37.37 -26.74 -10.40
C ASN A 274 -36.06 -27.03 -11.16
N ASN A 275 -36.00 -26.70 -12.45
CA ASN A 275 -34.80 -26.86 -13.24
C ASN A 275 -33.63 -25.99 -12.75
N ILE A 276 -33.90 -24.74 -12.32
CA ILE A 276 -32.87 -23.87 -11.72
C ILE A 276 -32.36 -24.47 -10.40
N ILE A 277 -33.27 -24.89 -9.52
CA ILE A 277 -32.94 -25.51 -8.23
C ILE A 277 -32.08 -26.77 -8.45
N LEU A 278 -32.51 -27.68 -9.33
CA LEU A 278 -31.77 -28.90 -9.63
C LEU A 278 -30.40 -28.62 -10.24
N THR A 279 -30.28 -27.63 -11.13
CA THR A 279 -29.00 -27.23 -11.72
C THR A 279 -28.03 -26.75 -10.65
N ASP A 280 -28.51 -25.92 -9.72
CA ASP A 280 -27.70 -25.40 -8.63
C ASP A 280 -27.26 -26.50 -7.66
N LEU A 281 -28.19 -27.37 -7.25
CA LEU A 281 -27.89 -28.50 -6.37
C LEU A 281 -26.90 -29.46 -7.02
N ARG A 282 -27.06 -29.81 -8.30
CA ARG A 282 -26.11 -30.66 -9.04
C ARG A 282 -24.73 -30.04 -9.17
N PHE A 283 -24.66 -28.73 -9.44
CA PHE A 283 -23.36 -28.05 -9.47
C PHE A 283 -22.69 -28.12 -8.09
N ALA A 284 -23.47 -27.89 -7.03
CA ALA A 284 -22.98 -27.86 -5.67
C ALA A 284 -22.56 -29.24 -5.13
N THR A 285 -23.24 -30.32 -5.50
CA THR A 285 -22.92 -31.70 -5.06
C THR A 285 -21.64 -32.25 -5.67
N ARG A 286 -21.11 -31.64 -6.75
CA ARG A 286 -19.76 -31.98 -7.29
C ARG A 286 -18.64 -31.75 -6.28
N TYR A 287 -18.91 -31.03 -5.18
CA TYR A 287 -17.93 -30.70 -4.16
C TYR A 287 -18.28 -31.37 -2.82
N PRO A 288 -17.41 -32.25 -2.28
CA PRO A 288 -17.76 -33.12 -1.14
C PRO A 288 -18.29 -32.40 0.10
N ARG A 289 -17.70 -31.25 0.47
CA ARG A 289 -18.16 -30.48 1.63
C ARG A 289 -19.56 -29.91 1.45
N THR A 290 -19.88 -29.44 0.26
CA THR A 290 -21.20 -28.89 -0.04
C THR A 290 -22.22 -30.00 -0.25
N ALA A 291 -21.84 -31.12 -0.86
CA ALA A 291 -22.67 -32.32 -0.94
C ALA A 291 -23.08 -32.82 0.44
N GLN A 292 -22.13 -32.86 1.39
CA GLN A 292 -22.43 -33.22 2.77
C GLN A 292 -23.42 -32.23 3.42
N ALA A 293 -23.22 -30.92 3.24
CA ALA A 293 -24.15 -29.91 3.74
C ALA A 293 -25.56 -30.08 3.16
N ILE A 294 -25.68 -30.29 1.84
CA ILE A 294 -26.96 -30.52 1.15
C ILE A 294 -27.66 -31.78 1.71
N SER A 295 -26.92 -32.87 1.91
CA SER A 295 -27.50 -34.11 2.44
C SER A 295 -28.09 -33.98 3.86
N GLN A 296 -27.65 -32.97 4.61
CA GLN A 296 -28.10 -32.69 5.98
C GLN A 296 -29.13 -31.55 6.04
N ASP A 297 -29.46 -30.91 4.92
CA ASP A 297 -30.38 -29.78 4.88
C ASP A 297 -31.84 -30.26 4.75
N GLU A 298 -32.63 -30.01 5.79
CA GLU A 298 -34.04 -30.41 5.84
C GLU A 298 -34.88 -29.72 4.76
N ILE A 299 -34.61 -28.45 4.43
CA ILE A 299 -35.36 -27.69 3.41
C ILE A 299 -35.18 -28.34 2.04
N VAL A 300 -33.93 -28.69 1.70
CA VAL A 300 -33.63 -29.34 0.42
C VAL A 300 -34.21 -30.75 0.36
N ASN A 301 -34.02 -31.55 1.41
CA ASN A 301 -34.50 -32.93 1.45
C ASN A 301 -36.03 -33.01 1.37
N ASP A 302 -36.75 -32.15 2.08
CA ASP A 302 -38.21 -32.07 2.02
C ASP A 302 -38.70 -31.67 0.64
N TRP A 303 -38.04 -30.70 0.00
CA TRP A 303 -38.39 -30.27 -1.35
C TRP A 303 -38.16 -31.37 -2.39
N LEU A 304 -37.03 -32.10 -2.31
CA LEU A 304 -36.75 -33.24 -3.18
C LEU A 304 -37.82 -34.32 -3.05
N TYR A 305 -38.18 -34.68 -1.81
CA TYR A 305 -39.21 -35.67 -1.53
C TYR A 305 -40.58 -35.26 -2.09
N LYS A 306 -41.01 -34.01 -1.84
CA LYS A 306 -42.30 -33.48 -2.33
C LYS A 306 -42.40 -33.46 -3.85
N ASN A 307 -41.30 -33.26 -4.55
CA ASN A 307 -41.24 -33.24 -6.01
C ASN A 307 -40.90 -34.60 -6.64
N GLY A 308 -40.81 -35.68 -5.84
CA GLY A 308 -40.55 -37.04 -6.35
C GLY A 308 -39.12 -37.28 -6.82
N TYR A 309 -38.17 -36.44 -6.40
CA TYR A 309 -36.76 -36.56 -6.73
C TYR A 309 -36.04 -37.46 -5.70
N SER A 310 -35.19 -38.37 -6.19
CA SER A 310 -34.26 -39.13 -5.35
C SER A 310 -32.96 -38.34 -5.15
N SER A 311 -32.28 -38.51 -4.02
CA SER A 311 -30.95 -37.92 -3.79
C SER A 311 -29.94 -38.28 -4.88
N THR A 312 -30.10 -39.45 -5.51
CA THR A 312 -29.26 -39.90 -6.65
C THR A 312 -29.41 -39.03 -7.90
N ILE A 313 -30.49 -38.25 -8.04
CA ILE A 313 -30.68 -37.32 -9.17
C ILE A 313 -29.66 -36.18 -9.19
N LEU A 314 -29.04 -35.92 -8.04
CA LEU A 314 -28.00 -34.90 -7.86
C LEU A 314 -26.59 -35.42 -8.19
N GLU A 315 -26.45 -36.72 -8.43
CA GLU A 315 -25.18 -37.38 -8.79
C GLU A 315 -25.04 -37.59 -10.31
N GLN A 316 -26.10 -37.37 -11.08
CA GLN A 316 -26.13 -37.57 -12.53
C GLN A 316 -25.73 -36.28 -13.26
N GLU A 317 -24.79 -36.41 -14.22
CA GLU A 317 -24.28 -35.34 -15.08
C GLU A 317 -25.33 -34.76 -16.04
#